data_AF-A0A9N8MZH4-F1
#
_entry.id   AF-A0A9N8MZH4-F1
#
_cell.length_a   1.000
_cell.length_b   1.000
_cell.length_c   1.000
_cell.angle_alpha   90.00
_cell.angle_beta   90.00
_cell.angle_gamma   90.00
#
_symmetry.space_group_name_H-M   'P 1'
#
loop_
_entity.id
_entity.type
_entity.pdbx_description
1 polymer ?
#
loop_
_entity_poly.entity_id
_entity_poly.type
_entity_poly.pdbx_seq_one_letter_code
_entity_poly.pdbx_strand_id
1 'polypeptide(L)'
;MPQIVVLPHVELCPEGAVIDAVPGKSICDSLLEHGIEIEHACEKSCACTTCHVIVREGFAALTPSEEDEDDLLDKAWGLEPASRLSCQAMVPAEQDLVVEIPRYSINHAKENH
;
A
#
# COMPACT_ATOMS: atom_id res chain seq x y z
N MET A 1 -16.53 0.32 10.93
CA MET A 1 -15.12 0.10 10.61
C MET A 1 -14.91 0.75 9.26
N PRO A 2 -13.81 1.51 9.07
CA PRO A 2 -13.49 2.06 7.75
C PRO A 2 -13.31 0.92 6.75
N GLN A 3 -13.54 1.22 5.49
CA GLN A 3 -13.32 0.31 4.38
C GLN A 3 -12.12 0.74 3.57
N ILE A 4 -11.42 -0.23 2.98
CA ILE A 4 -10.44 0.00 1.93
C ILE A 4 -11.03 -0.54 0.64
N VAL A 5 -11.26 0.35 -0.31
CA VAL A 5 -11.58 -0.01 -1.69
C VAL A 5 -10.27 -0.18 -2.44
N VAL A 6 -9.98 -1.41 -2.85
CA VAL A 6 -8.81 -1.74 -3.68
C VAL A 6 -9.25 -1.70 -5.13
N LEU A 7 -8.66 -0.81 -5.91
CA LEU A 7 -8.94 -0.72 -7.33
C LEU A 7 -8.45 -1.98 -8.08
N PRO A 8 -9.09 -2.34 -9.20
CA PRO A 8 -8.69 -3.49 -9.99
C PRO A 8 -7.20 -3.49 -10.34
N HIS A 9 -6.51 -4.57 -9.97
CA HIS A 9 -5.10 -4.82 -10.27
C HIS A 9 -4.94 -6.13 -11.02
N VAL A 10 -4.21 -6.10 -12.14
CA VAL A 10 -4.11 -7.18 -13.13
C VAL A 10 -3.71 -8.55 -12.57
N GLU A 11 -2.91 -8.59 -11.51
CA GLU A 11 -2.37 -9.83 -10.93
C GLU A 11 -2.91 -10.10 -9.52
N LEU A 12 -2.96 -9.06 -8.68
CA LEU A 12 -3.19 -9.20 -7.24
C LEU A 12 -4.65 -9.04 -6.84
N CYS A 13 -5.44 -8.32 -7.65
CA CYS A 13 -6.85 -8.06 -7.35
C CYS A 13 -7.64 -7.75 -8.63
N PRO A 14 -7.82 -8.71 -9.56
CA PRO A 14 -8.29 -8.42 -10.92
C PRO A 14 -9.66 -7.74 -11.01
N GLU A 15 -10.55 -8.02 -10.06
CA GLU A 15 -11.91 -7.45 -10.01
C GLU A 15 -12.00 -6.22 -9.07
N GLY A 16 -10.89 -5.86 -8.42
CA GLY A 16 -10.91 -4.98 -7.26
C GLY A 16 -11.53 -5.66 -6.04
N ALA A 17 -11.54 -4.96 -4.91
CA ALA A 17 -12.14 -5.47 -3.69
C ALA A 17 -12.61 -4.32 -2.80
N VAL A 18 -13.58 -4.61 -1.93
CA VAL A 18 -13.90 -3.76 -0.79
C VAL A 18 -13.67 -4.62 0.45
N ILE A 19 -12.77 -4.18 1.31
CA ILE A 19 -12.36 -4.93 2.50
C ILE A 19 -12.63 -4.10 3.75
N ASP A 20 -13.07 -4.76 4.81
CA ASP A 20 -13.18 -4.13 6.13
C ASP A 20 -11.79 -3.95 6.72
N ALA A 21 -11.50 -2.76 7.22
CA ALA A 21 -10.19 -2.42 7.76
C ALA A 21 -10.27 -2.02 9.23
N VAL A 22 -9.26 -2.44 10.00
CA VAL A 22 -9.15 -2.13 11.42
C VAL A 22 -8.34 -0.84 11.57
N PRO A 23 -8.87 0.22 12.20
CA PRO A 23 -8.12 1.43 12.48
C PRO A 23 -6.79 1.16 13.21
N GLY A 24 -5.75 1.89 12.84
CA GLY A 24 -4.40 1.75 13.40
C GLY A 24 -3.61 0.54 12.90
N LYS A 25 -4.20 -0.27 12.01
CA LYS A 25 -3.49 -1.32 11.28
C LYS A 25 -2.88 -0.77 9.99
N SER A 26 -1.79 -1.34 9.51
CA SER A 26 -1.24 -0.95 8.21
C SER A 26 -2.18 -1.34 7.06
N ILE A 27 -2.16 -0.57 5.98
CA ILE A 27 -2.85 -0.94 4.73
C ILE A 27 -2.31 -2.30 4.24
N CYS A 28 -0.99 -2.52 4.32
CA CYS A 28 -0.36 -3.78 3.92
C CYS A 28 -0.95 -4.99 4.63
N ASP A 29 -1.03 -4.96 5.97
CA ASP A 29 -1.62 -6.08 6.72
C ASP A 29 -3.10 -6.28 6.39
N SER A 30 -3.84 -5.19 6.20
CA SER A 30 -5.26 -5.25 5.84
C SER A 30 -5.46 -5.94 4.49
N LEU A 31 -4.61 -5.63 3.50
CA LEU A 31 -4.63 -6.29 2.17
C LEU A 31 -4.30 -7.79 2.28
N LEU A 32 -3.23 -8.13 3.00
CA LEU A 32 -2.75 -9.51 3.14
C LEU A 32 -3.79 -10.41 3.83
N GLU A 33 -4.47 -9.92 4.86
CA GLU A 33 -5.51 -10.68 5.56
C GLU A 33 -6.73 -10.99 4.69
N HIS A 34 -6.94 -10.20 3.63
CA HIS A 34 -8.01 -10.40 2.66
C HIS A 34 -7.52 -11.10 1.39
N GLY A 35 -6.33 -11.70 1.41
CA GLY A 35 -5.78 -12.48 0.29
C GLY A 35 -5.24 -11.65 -0.87
N ILE A 36 -5.06 -10.34 -0.69
CA ILE A 36 -4.41 -9.46 -1.67
C ILE A 36 -2.92 -9.46 -1.35
N GLU A 37 -2.18 -10.34 -2.04
CA GLU A 37 -0.76 -10.66 -1.78
C GLU A 37 0.20 -9.56 -2.28
N ILE A 38 0.05 -8.34 -1.76
CA ILE A 38 0.99 -7.25 -2.05
C ILE A 38 2.40 -7.61 -1.58
N GLU A 39 3.41 -7.38 -2.41
CA GLU A 39 4.80 -7.71 -2.06
C GLU A 39 5.28 -6.84 -0.87
N HIS A 40 6.11 -7.45 0.00
CA HIS A 40 6.63 -6.79 1.20
C HIS A 40 8.02 -7.35 1.53
N ALA A 41 8.95 -7.24 0.58
CA ALA A 41 10.26 -7.91 0.59
C ALA A 41 11.13 -7.59 1.83
N CYS A 42 11.01 -6.38 2.39
CA CYS A 42 11.73 -5.99 3.61
C CYS A 42 11.02 -6.40 4.91
N GLU A 43 10.02 -7.27 4.83
CA GLU A 43 9.20 -7.70 5.97
C GLU A 43 8.55 -6.52 6.71
N LYS A 44 8.06 -5.52 5.96
CA LYS A 44 7.36 -4.32 6.46
C LYS A 44 8.25 -3.37 7.28
N SER A 45 9.57 -3.46 7.12
CA SER A 45 10.55 -2.69 7.91
C SER A 45 10.95 -1.33 7.32
N CYS A 46 10.13 -0.71 6.46
CA CYS A 46 10.47 0.53 5.76
C CYS A 46 11.86 0.51 5.10
N ALA A 47 12.17 -0.53 4.32
CA ALA A 47 13.49 -0.70 3.69
C ALA A 47 13.42 -1.18 2.22
N CYS A 48 12.24 -1.11 1.60
CA CYS A 48 12.04 -1.39 0.18
C CYS A 48 10.80 -0.65 -0.34
N THR A 49 10.54 -0.69 -1.64
CA THR A 49 9.37 -0.07 -2.29
C THR A 49 8.34 -1.08 -2.78
N THR A 50 8.50 -2.38 -2.45
CA THR A 50 7.64 -3.45 -2.99
C THR A 50 6.18 -3.36 -2.55
N CYS A 51 5.92 -2.73 -1.41
CA CYS A 51 4.58 -2.52 -0.86
C CYS A 51 3.95 -1.17 -1.25
N HIS A 52 4.53 -0.49 -2.25
CA HIS A 52 4.05 0.80 -2.72
C HIS A 52 2.59 0.72 -3.17
N VAL A 53 1.80 1.69 -2.71
CA VAL A 53 0.42 1.92 -3.13
C VAL A 53 0.19 3.40 -3.39
N ILE A 54 -0.85 3.73 -4.15
CA ILE A 54 -1.30 5.10 -4.37
C ILE A 54 -2.68 5.26 -3.73
N VAL A 55 -2.80 6.21 -2.82
CA VAL A 55 -4.04 6.46 -2.05
C VAL A 55 -4.88 7.48 -2.81
N ARG A 56 -5.78 6.99 -3.66
CA ARG A 56 -6.62 7.81 -4.55
C ARG A 56 -7.65 8.64 -3.78
N GLU A 57 -8.17 8.10 -2.67
CA GLU A 57 -9.06 8.81 -1.75
C GLU A 57 -8.67 8.53 -0.30
N GLY A 58 -8.85 9.52 0.57
CA GLY A 58 -8.54 9.42 2.01
C GLY A 58 -7.08 9.68 2.39
N PHE A 59 -6.21 10.05 1.43
CA PHE A 59 -4.79 10.34 1.68
C PHE A 59 -4.56 11.37 2.81
N ALA A 60 -5.34 12.46 2.82
CA ALA A 60 -5.21 13.52 3.81
C ALA A 60 -5.58 13.10 5.25
N ALA A 61 -6.25 11.96 5.42
CA ALA A 61 -6.58 11.40 6.73
C ALA A 61 -5.49 10.46 7.27
N LEU A 62 -4.51 10.07 6.44
CA LEU A 62 -3.38 9.27 6.88
C LEU A 62 -2.43 10.10 7.73
N THR A 63 -1.68 9.42 8.60
CA THR A 63 -0.50 10.03 9.22
C THR A 63 0.47 10.45 8.11
N PRO A 64 1.11 11.63 8.21
CA PRO A 64 2.16 12.01 7.28
C PRO A 64 3.24 10.92 7.17
N SER A 65 3.83 10.79 5.99
CA SER A 65 5.03 9.96 5.83
C SER A 65 6.18 10.53 6.66
N GLU A 66 7.08 9.64 7.07
CA GLU A 66 8.35 10.01 7.69
C GLU A 66 9.43 10.14 6.61
N GLU A 67 10.56 10.81 6.93
CA GLU A 67 11.66 11.06 5.99
C GLU A 67 12.18 9.76 5.33
N ASP A 68 12.34 8.69 6.12
CA ASP A 68 12.77 7.38 5.63
C ASP A 68 11.79 6.78 4.61
N GLU A 69 10.48 7.03 4.76
CA GLU A 69 9.46 6.59 3.81
C GLU A 69 9.57 7.38 2.50
N ASP A 70 9.73 8.71 2.59
CA ASP A 70 9.85 9.59 1.43
C ASP A 70 11.11 9.27 0.60
N ASP A 71 12.25 9.05 1.27
CA ASP A 71 13.53 8.65 0.65
C ASP A 71 13.46 7.32 -0.12
N LEU A 72 12.56 6.43 0.30
CA LEU A 72 12.28 5.19 -0.41
C LEU A 72 11.30 5.40 -1.57
N LEU A 73 10.25 6.18 -1.36
CA LEU A 73 9.26 6.49 -2.38
C LEU A 73 9.88 7.17 -3.62
N ASP A 74 10.92 7.97 -3.44
CA ASP A 74 11.73 8.53 -4.55
C ASP A 74 12.32 7.46 -5.49
N LYS A 75 12.46 6.23 -5.00
CA LYS A 75 12.98 5.07 -5.75
C LYS A 75 11.86 4.15 -6.24
N ALA A 76 10.60 4.45 -5.93
CA ALA A 76 9.46 3.65 -6.34
C ALA A 76 9.13 3.85 -7.82
N TRP A 77 8.66 2.78 -8.47
CA TRP A 77 8.15 2.88 -9.83
C TRP A 77 6.78 3.57 -9.82
N GLY A 78 6.56 4.54 -10.71
CA GLY A 78 5.27 5.21 -10.81
C GLY A 78 4.91 6.04 -9.58
N LEU A 79 5.90 6.72 -8.98
CA LEU A 79 5.68 7.65 -7.87
C LEU A 79 4.66 8.74 -8.24
N GLU A 80 3.72 8.99 -7.34
CA GLU A 80 2.69 10.03 -7.43
C GLU A 80 2.60 10.81 -6.10
N PRO A 81 2.00 12.01 -6.07
CA PRO A 81 1.89 12.81 -4.84
C PRO A 81 1.16 12.13 -3.68
N ALA A 82 0.28 11.18 -3.98
CA ALA A 82 -0.47 10.41 -2.99
C ALA A 82 0.07 8.98 -2.79
N SER A 83 1.31 8.72 -3.22
CA SER A 83 1.99 7.46 -2.97
C SER A 83 2.32 7.27 -1.50
N ARG A 84 2.23 6.03 -1.03
CA ARG A 84 2.64 5.59 0.30
C ARG A 84 3.27 4.20 0.25
N LEU A 85 4.12 3.89 1.22
CA LEU A 85 4.46 2.52 1.54
C LEU A 85 3.32 1.95 2.38
N SER A 86 2.57 0.98 1.85
CA SER A 86 1.38 0.45 2.54
C SER A 86 1.67 -0.17 3.90
N CYS A 87 2.91 -0.57 4.17
CA CYS A 87 3.33 -1.05 5.49
C CYS A 87 3.49 0.06 6.54
N GLN A 88 3.69 1.31 6.12
CA GLN A 88 3.81 2.48 7.00
C GLN A 88 2.49 3.29 7.08
N ALA A 89 1.67 3.23 6.03
CA ALA A 89 0.38 3.89 6.01
C ALA A 89 -0.64 3.15 6.90
N MET A 90 -1.06 3.81 7.99
CA MET A 90 -2.03 3.28 8.95
C MET A 90 -3.47 3.65 8.57
N VAL A 91 -4.38 2.70 8.70
CA VAL A 91 -5.81 2.90 8.45
C VAL A 91 -6.37 3.92 9.46
N PRO A 92 -6.99 5.01 8.98
CA PRO A 92 -7.55 6.04 9.86
C PRO A 92 -8.84 5.55 10.53
N ALA A 93 -9.27 6.20 11.62
CA ALA A 93 -10.39 5.71 12.43
C ALA A 93 -11.77 5.84 11.76
N GLU A 94 -12.01 6.94 11.04
CA GLU A 94 -13.35 7.32 10.57
C GLU A 94 -13.37 7.68 9.08
N GLN A 95 -12.35 7.29 8.32
CA GLN A 95 -12.23 7.62 6.90
C GLN A 95 -11.97 6.37 6.07
N ASP A 96 -12.81 6.15 5.06
CA ASP A 96 -12.59 5.11 4.07
C ASP A 96 -11.46 5.51 3.11
N LEU A 97 -10.74 4.52 2.59
CA LEU A 97 -9.63 4.71 1.66
C LEU A 97 -9.98 4.10 0.29
N VAL A 98 -9.52 4.75 -0.77
CA VAL A 98 -9.43 4.11 -2.10
C VAL A 98 -7.96 3.98 -2.44
N VAL A 99 -7.52 2.74 -2.68
CA VAL A 99 -6.11 2.38 -2.86
C VAL A 99 -5.93 1.72 -4.22
N GLU A 100 -4.91 2.19 -4.94
CA GLU A 100 -4.43 1.59 -6.18
C GLU A 100 -3.09 0.91 -5.93
N ILE A 101 -2.96 -0.32 -6.43
CA ILE A 101 -1.68 -1.02 -6.49
C ILE A 101 -1.03 -0.67 -7.84
N PRO A 102 0.19 -0.11 -7.87
CA PRO A 102 0.92 0.15 -9.10
C PRO A 102 1.12 -1.12 -9.90
N ARG A 103 1.08 -1.00 -11.23
CA ARG A 103 1.23 -2.13 -12.16
C ARG A 103 2.55 -2.89 -11.99
N TYR A 104 3.60 -2.21 -11.54
CA TYR A 104 4.93 -2.78 -11.35
C TYR A 104 5.53 -2.29 -10.04
N SER A 105 6.31 -3.15 -9.38
CA SER A 105 7.13 -2.80 -8.23
C SER A 105 8.61 -3.13 -8.51
N ILE A 106 9.53 -2.38 -7.91
CA ILE A 106 10.95 -2.68 -7.97
C ILE A 106 11.28 -3.61 -6.80
N ASN A 107 11.63 -4.86 -7.10
CA ASN A 107 12.02 -5.85 -6.10
C ASN A 107 13.43 -6.37 -6.38
N HIS A 108 14.41 -5.86 -5.64
CA HIS A 108 15.82 -6.26 -5.74
C HIS A 108 16.12 -7.66 -5.17
N ALA A 109 15.21 -8.22 -4.37
CA ALA A 109 15.35 -9.56 -3.80
C ALA A 109 14.71 -10.65 -4.67
N LYS A 110 13.99 -10.26 -5.73
CA LYS A 110 13.34 -11.21 -6.64
C LYS A 110 14.39 -11.87 -7.52
N GLU A 111 14.74 -13.11 -7.20
CA GLU A 111 15.50 -13.96 -8.12
C GLU A 111 14.57 -14.42 -9.24
N ASN A 112 14.90 -14.12 -10.49
CA ASN A 112 14.22 -14.71 -11.64
C ASN A 112 14.58 -16.20 -11.67
N HIS A 113 13.66 -17.07 -11.23
CA HIS A 113 13.75 -18.52 -11.44
C HIS A 113 12.93 -18.91 -12.67
#